data_AF-A0A7X1G7M0-F1
#
_entry.id   AF-A0A7X1G7M0-F1
#
_cell.length_a   1.000
_cell.length_b   1.000
_cell.length_c   1.000
_cell.angle_alpha   90.00
_cell.angle_beta   90.00
_cell.angle_gamma   90.00
#
_symmetry.space_group_name_H-M   'P 1'
#
loop_
_entity.id
_entity.type
_entity.pdbx_description
1 polymer ?
#
loop_
_entity_poly.entity_id
_entity_poly.type
_entity_poly.pdbx_seq_one_letter_code
_entity_poly.pdbx_strand_id
1 'polypeptide(L)'
;MSEQENNPRRDFLRKTLTLIPVVTVASSGLGVAALTANANADTRSPAPAPAPAADYQPSFFTAEEWAFVQAAVARLIPADDLGPGALEAGAAEFIDRQMNTPYATGALWYMQGPFVTDAAPQMGYQLQLVPQQIYRLGIAATDTWCKAQSGKTFAEQDSATQERILSKIEAGELVFEELPATAFFSLMLQNTREGFFCDPVHGGNKGMVGWTQIGFPGARADFMDWVERNEQYPFPAVSIRGERA
;
A
#
# COMPACT_ATOMS: atom_id res chain seq x y z
N MET A 1 -12.15 -59.24 -5.00
CA MET A 1 -13.06 -58.55 -5.94
C MET A 1 -13.56 -57.29 -5.25
N SER A 2 -12.92 -56.17 -5.54
CA SER A 2 -13.44 -54.83 -5.27
C SER A 2 -12.88 -53.94 -6.38
N GLU A 3 -13.79 -53.30 -7.09
CA GLU A 3 -13.61 -52.66 -8.39
C GLU A 3 -12.72 -51.42 -8.29
N GLN A 4 -11.73 -51.33 -9.19
CA GLN A 4 -11.05 -50.08 -9.50
C GLN A 4 -11.94 -49.27 -10.45
N GLU A 5 -12.47 -48.15 -9.97
CA GLU A 5 -13.17 -47.18 -10.80
C GLU A 5 -12.21 -46.61 -11.87
N ASN A 6 -12.46 -47.02 -13.12
CA ASN A 6 -11.86 -46.44 -14.31
C ASN A 6 -12.36 -44.99 -14.45
N ASN A 7 -11.47 -44.00 -14.29
CA ASN A 7 -11.80 -42.59 -14.53
C ASN A 7 -11.55 -42.21 -16.00
N PRO A 8 -12.60 -42.13 -16.84
CA PRO A 8 -12.46 -41.92 -18.29
C PRO A 8 -11.89 -40.54 -18.66
N ARG A 9 -11.95 -39.56 -17.74
CA ARG A 9 -11.43 -38.20 -17.97
C ARG A 9 -9.91 -38.14 -17.95
N ARG A 10 -9.27 -39.03 -17.18
CA ARG A 10 -7.80 -39.13 -17.07
C ARG A 10 -7.16 -39.87 -18.24
N ASP A 11 -7.92 -40.77 -18.87
CA ASP A 11 -7.47 -41.56 -20.01
C ASP A 11 -7.59 -40.80 -21.35
N PHE A 12 -8.54 -39.87 -21.44
CA PHE A 12 -8.69 -38.95 -22.58
C PHE A 12 -7.49 -38.00 -22.71
N LEU A 13 -6.99 -37.43 -21.60
CA LEU A 13 -5.85 -36.50 -21.61
C LEU A 13 -4.50 -37.16 -21.94
N ARG A 14 -4.37 -38.48 -21.73
CA ARG A 14 -3.14 -39.23 -22.08
C ARG A 14 -3.06 -39.64 -23.54
N LYS A 15 -4.18 -39.61 -24.29
CA LYS A 15 -4.26 -40.12 -25.66
C LYS A 15 -4.17 -39.03 -26.74
N THR A 16 -3.97 -37.76 -26.37
CA THR A 16 -3.95 -36.61 -27.31
C THR A 16 -2.57 -35.95 -27.48
N LEU A 17 -1.50 -36.75 -27.52
CA LEU A 17 -0.18 -36.32 -27.99
C LEU A 17 0.12 -37.00 -29.33
N THR A 18 -0.26 -36.34 -30.41
CA THR A 18 0.05 -36.77 -31.78
C THR A 18 0.83 -35.69 -32.53
N LEU A 19 2.04 -36.09 -32.92
CA LEU A 19 2.68 -35.86 -34.22
C LEU A 19 3.07 -34.42 -34.60
N ILE A 20 4.37 -34.13 -34.52
CA ILE A 20 5.03 -33.14 -35.39
C ILE A 20 5.85 -33.94 -36.42
N PRO A 21 5.57 -33.81 -37.74
CA PRO A 21 6.40 -34.42 -38.76
C PRO A 21 7.69 -33.61 -38.94
N VAL A 22 8.83 -34.30 -38.88
CA VAL A 22 10.13 -33.82 -39.32
C VAL A 22 10.12 -33.74 -40.84
N VAL A 23 10.38 -32.55 -41.41
CA VAL A 23 10.69 -32.41 -42.84
C VAL A 23 12.09 -31.82 -42.96
N THR A 24 13.03 -32.68 -43.33
CA THR A 24 14.35 -32.30 -43.86
C THR A 24 14.24 -32.11 -45.37
N VAL A 25 14.42 -30.89 -45.87
CA VAL A 25 14.75 -30.64 -47.27
C VAL A 25 15.94 -29.70 -47.33
N ALA A 26 17.04 -30.24 -47.85
CA ALA A 26 18.22 -29.50 -48.26
C ALA A 26 18.00 -29.00 -49.70
N SER A 27 18.24 -27.71 -49.93
CA SER A 27 18.61 -27.21 -51.25
C SER A 27 19.40 -25.91 -51.12
N SER A 28 20.66 -26.01 -51.50
CA SER A 28 21.64 -24.99 -51.83
C SER A 28 21.07 -23.69 -52.42
N GLY A 29 21.42 -22.57 -51.79
CA GLY A 29 21.24 -21.22 -52.32
C GLY A 29 22.13 -20.24 -51.56
N LEU A 30 23.10 -19.65 -52.27
CA LEU A 30 24.05 -18.66 -51.79
C LEU A 30 23.35 -17.43 -51.19
N GLY A 31 23.78 -17.02 -50.00
CA GLY A 31 23.35 -15.78 -49.35
C GLY A 31 24.29 -15.44 -48.21
N VAL A 32 25.34 -14.68 -48.50
CA VAL A 32 26.20 -14.06 -47.50
C VAL A 32 25.38 -12.96 -46.81
N ALA A 33 25.05 -13.16 -45.53
CA ALA A 33 24.54 -12.11 -44.66
C ALA A 33 25.20 -12.24 -43.28
N ALA A 34 25.76 -11.12 -42.83
CA ALA A 34 26.64 -10.99 -41.69
C ALA A 34 26.01 -11.46 -40.36
N LEU A 35 26.82 -12.14 -39.55
CA LEU A 35 26.55 -12.34 -38.12
C LEU A 35 26.73 -11.00 -37.39
N THR A 36 25.64 -10.26 -37.19
CA THR A 36 25.59 -9.24 -36.13
C THR A 36 25.07 -9.92 -34.87
N ALA A 37 25.93 -9.98 -33.85
CA ALA A 37 25.54 -10.37 -32.51
C ALA A 37 24.49 -9.38 -31.98
N ASN A 38 23.23 -9.80 -31.92
CA ASN A 38 22.24 -9.11 -31.10
C ASN A 38 22.50 -9.50 -29.66
N ALA A 39 23.09 -8.57 -28.90
CA ALA A 39 22.97 -8.56 -27.46
C ALA A 39 21.47 -8.43 -27.14
N ASN A 40 20.86 -9.51 -26.66
CA ASN A 40 19.56 -9.43 -26.00
C ASN A 40 19.78 -8.61 -24.72
N ALA A 41 19.55 -7.31 -24.82
CA ALA A 41 19.22 -6.51 -23.65
C ALA A 41 17.90 -7.05 -23.09
N ASP A 42 17.90 -7.42 -21.82
CA ASP A 42 16.72 -7.74 -21.03
C ASP A 42 15.65 -6.65 -21.23
N THR A 43 14.67 -6.91 -22.08
CA THR A 43 13.43 -6.15 -22.09
C THR A 43 12.58 -6.68 -20.94
N ARG A 44 12.88 -6.25 -19.71
CA ARG A 44 11.83 -6.11 -18.71
C ARG A 44 10.82 -5.14 -19.31
N SER A 45 9.61 -5.61 -19.60
CA SER A 45 8.49 -4.72 -19.90
C SER A 45 8.49 -3.61 -18.85
N PRO A 46 8.37 -2.33 -19.25
CA PRO A 46 8.17 -1.28 -18.27
C PRO A 46 6.94 -1.65 -17.46
N ALA A 47 7.08 -1.66 -16.13
CA ALA A 47 5.95 -1.80 -15.23
C ALA A 47 4.87 -0.79 -15.66
N PRO A 48 3.57 -1.15 -15.60
CA PRO A 48 2.51 -0.21 -15.90
C PRO A 48 2.75 1.05 -15.06
N ALA A 49 2.82 2.21 -15.71
CA ALA A 49 2.84 3.47 -14.99
C ALA A 49 1.62 3.50 -14.05
N PRO A 50 1.77 3.88 -12.77
CA PRO A 50 0.63 3.96 -11.87
C PRO A 50 -0.41 4.87 -12.52
N ALA A 51 -1.65 4.38 -12.58
CA ALA A 51 -2.76 5.18 -13.06
C ALA A 51 -2.78 6.50 -12.28
N PRO A 52 -3.01 7.66 -12.92
CA PRO A 52 -3.14 8.92 -12.22
C PRO A 52 -4.15 8.72 -11.09
N ALA A 53 -3.84 9.24 -9.90
CA ALA A 53 -4.73 9.17 -8.75
C ALA A 53 -6.13 9.58 -9.21
N ALA A 54 -7.07 8.62 -9.21
CA ALA A 54 -8.45 8.87 -9.56
C ALA A 54 -8.95 10.11 -8.81
N ASP A 55 -9.86 10.88 -9.42
CA ASP A 55 -10.54 12.07 -8.85
C ASP A 55 -11.35 11.71 -7.58
N TYR A 56 -10.66 11.24 -6.54
CA TYR A 56 -11.24 10.87 -5.27
C TYR A 56 -11.54 12.15 -4.50
N GLN A 57 -12.81 12.30 -4.12
CA GLN A 57 -13.25 13.38 -3.27
C GLN A 57 -13.38 12.86 -1.83
N PRO A 58 -12.67 13.46 -0.86
CA PRO A 58 -12.78 13.04 0.54
C PRO A 58 -14.21 13.25 1.02
N SER A 59 -14.68 12.32 1.83
CA SER A 59 -16.01 12.33 2.43
C SER A 59 -15.98 12.76 3.89
N PHE A 60 -14.86 12.54 4.58
CA PHE A 60 -14.66 12.99 5.95
C PHE A 60 -13.89 14.31 5.99
N PHE A 61 -12.68 14.36 5.41
CA PHE A 61 -11.82 15.54 5.52
C PHE A 61 -12.33 16.73 4.70
N THR A 62 -12.13 17.96 5.21
CA THR A 62 -12.33 19.17 4.39
C THR A 62 -11.24 19.26 3.32
N ALA A 63 -11.37 20.20 2.37
CA ALA A 63 -10.35 20.40 1.35
C ALA A 63 -8.97 20.74 1.94
N GLU A 64 -8.93 21.55 2.99
CA GLU A 64 -7.71 21.97 3.68
C GLU A 64 -7.08 20.81 4.46
N GLU A 65 -7.89 20.06 5.21
CA GLU A 65 -7.42 18.88 5.93
C GLU A 65 -6.97 17.77 4.98
N TRP A 66 -7.64 17.63 3.84
CA TRP A 66 -7.25 16.68 2.81
C TRP A 66 -5.90 17.03 2.18
N ALA A 67 -5.65 18.32 1.94
CA ALA A 67 -4.34 18.80 1.51
C ALA A 67 -3.26 18.50 2.57
N PHE A 68 -3.59 18.67 3.85
CA PHE A 68 -2.70 18.27 4.96
C PHE A 68 -2.39 16.77 4.90
N VAL A 69 -3.42 15.91 4.86
CA VAL A 69 -3.25 14.45 4.90
C VAL A 69 -2.41 13.99 3.71
N GLN A 70 -2.69 14.48 2.50
CA GLN A 70 -1.89 14.16 1.31
C GLN A 70 -0.42 14.58 1.49
N ALA A 71 -0.17 15.81 1.93
CA ALA A 71 1.19 16.30 2.15
C ALA A 71 1.93 15.46 3.20
N ALA A 72 1.25 15.09 4.29
CA ALA A 72 1.85 14.33 5.37
C ALA A 72 2.19 12.90 4.94
N VAL A 73 1.23 12.16 4.34
CA VAL A 73 1.49 10.77 3.93
C VAL A 73 2.57 10.68 2.85
N ALA A 74 2.68 11.68 1.97
CA ALA A 74 3.74 11.78 0.97
C ALA A 74 5.15 11.97 1.55
N ARG A 75 5.27 12.36 2.82
CA ARG A 75 6.53 12.39 3.56
C ARG A 75 6.78 11.12 4.37
N LEU A 76 5.71 10.47 4.83
CA LEU A 76 5.81 9.23 5.62
C LEU A 76 6.26 8.02 4.78
N ILE A 77 5.73 7.89 3.56
CA ILE A 77 6.20 6.92 2.56
C ILE A 77 6.31 7.66 1.23
N PRO A 78 7.48 8.22 0.90
CA PRO A 78 7.67 8.97 -0.35
C PRO A 78 7.75 8.02 -1.56
N ALA A 79 7.44 8.55 -2.74
CA ALA A 79 7.84 7.91 -3.99
C ALA A 79 9.34 8.16 -4.22
N ASP A 80 10.10 7.10 -4.45
CA ASP A 80 11.55 7.15 -4.63
C ASP A 80 12.03 6.04 -5.58
N ASP A 81 13.35 5.80 -5.60
CA ASP A 81 13.97 4.77 -6.46
C ASP A 81 13.48 3.34 -6.16
N LEU A 82 12.88 3.10 -4.99
CA LEU A 82 12.31 1.81 -4.60
C LEU A 82 10.87 1.62 -5.12
N GLY A 83 10.20 2.69 -5.55
CA GLY A 83 8.90 2.61 -6.20
C GLY A 83 7.89 3.69 -5.80
N PRO A 84 6.59 3.45 -6.11
CA PRO A 84 5.50 4.36 -5.78
C PRO A 84 5.33 4.53 -4.26
N GLY A 85 4.96 5.74 -3.84
CA GLY A 85 4.78 6.09 -2.43
C GLY A 85 3.34 6.00 -1.94
N ALA A 86 3.08 6.55 -0.76
CA ALA A 86 1.76 6.57 -0.13
C ALA A 86 0.67 7.21 -0.99
N LEU A 87 1.01 8.23 -1.80
CA LEU A 87 0.03 8.90 -2.65
C LEU A 87 -0.42 8.00 -3.80
N GLU A 88 0.54 7.39 -4.50
CA GLU A 88 0.28 6.47 -5.61
C GLU A 88 -0.46 5.21 -5.12
N ALA A 89 -0.13 4.74 -3.92
CA ALA A 89 -0.84 3.65 -3.27
C ALA A 89 -2.27 4.03 -2.85
N GLY A 90 -2.64 5.31 -2.80
CA GLY A 90 -3.95 5.73 -2.29
C GLY A 90 -4.09 5.65 -0.77
N ALA A 91 -3.00 5.72 -0.02
CA ALA A 91 -3.03 5.66 1.45
C ALA A 91 -3.87 6.78 2.07
N ALA A 92 -3.89 7.99 1.47
CA ALA A 92 -4.76 9.08 1.92
C ALA A 92 -6.25 8.72 1.75
N GLU A 93 -6.64 8.09 0.62
CA GLU A 93 -8.02 7.65 0.39
C GLU A 93 -8.43 6.61 1.42
N PHE A 94 -7.55 5.64 1.70
CA PHE A 94 -7.76 4.68 2.76
C PHE A 94 -8.06 5.38 4.09
N ILE A 95 -7.25 6.37 4.49
CA ILE A 95 -7.45 7.10 5.75
C ILE A 95 -8.84 7.77 5.78
N ASP A 96 -9.24 8.49 4.73
CA ASP A 96 -10.58 9.14 4.68
C ASP A 96 -11.72 8.11 4.80
N ARG A 97 -11.63 7.00 4.07
CA ARG A 97 -12.62 5.93 4.15
C ARG A 97 -12.69 5.31 5.53
N GLN A 98 -11.54 5.08 6.18
CA GLN A 98 -11.49 4.55 7.55
C GLN A 98 -12.12 5.52 8.55
N MET A 99 -12.02 6.83 8.33
CA MET A 99 -12.68 7.83 9.18
C MET A 99 -14.21 7.71 9.17
N ASN A 100 -14.80 7.03 8.19
CA ASN A 100 -16.24 6.81 8.10
C ASN A 100 -16.69 5.44 8.67
N THR A 101 -15.82 4.72 9.38
CA THR A 101 -16.10 3.38 9.91
C THR A 101 -16.32 3.39 11.44
N PRO A 102 -16.92 2.32 12.02
CA PRO A 102 -17.04 2.16 13.48
C PRO A 102 -15.70 2.20 14.25
N TYR A 103 -14.59 1.90 13.58
CA TYR A 103 -13.25 2.06 14.16
C TYR A 103 -12.99 3.52 14.54
N ALA A 104 -13.26 4.45 13.63
CA ALA A 104 -12.88 5.84 13.80
C ALA A 104 -13.78 6.62 14.78
N THR A 105 -14.98 6.11 15.03
CA THR A 105 -15.91 6.62 16.06
C THR A 105 -15.70 5.95 17.42
N GLY A 106 -14.73 5.05 17.55
CA GLY A 106 -14.46 4.32 18.80
C GLY A 106 -15.50 3.27 19.16
N ALA A 107 -16.44 2.96 18.26
CA ALA A 107 -17.52 1.99 18.51
C ALA A 107 -17.01 0.54 18.69
N LEU A 108 -15.77 0.27 18.30
CA LEU A 108 -15.09 -1.02 18.49
C LEU A 108 -14.18 -1.04 19.73
N TRP A 109 -14.09 0.06 20.48
CA TRP A 109 -13.15 0.23 21.59
C TRP A 109 -13.88 0.36 22.93
N TYR A 110 -13.20 0.02 24.02
CA TYR A 110 -13.66 0.35 25.36
C TYR A 110 -13.33 1.81 25.66
N MET A 111 -14.31 2.70 25.46
CA MET A 111 -14.17 4.16 25.62
C MET A 111 -14.77 4.70 26.94
N GLN A 112 -14.79 3.88 27.98
CA GLN A 112 -15.22 4.32 29.32
C GLN A 112 -14.00 4.61 30.18
N GLY A 113 -14.09 5.68 30.97
CA GLY A 113 -13.02 6.02 31.92
C GLY A 113 -12.86 5.01 33.06
N PRO A 114 -11.82 5.15 33.88
CA PRO A 114 -10.88 6.27 33.90
C PRO A 114 -9.85 6.22 32.76
N PHE A 115 -9.48 7.40 32.25
CA PHE A 115 -8.41 7.57 31.26
C PHE A 115 -7.12 7.98 31.96
N VAL A 116 -6.08 7.15 31.91
CA VAL A 116 -4.81 7.38 32.62
C VAL A 116 -3.72 7.65 31.60
N THR A 117 -3.56 8.93 31.23
CA THR A 117 -2.71 9.34 30.09
C THR A 117 -1.22 9.23 30.36
N ASP A 118 -0.81 9.07 31.61
CA ASP A 118 0.56 8.81 32.06
C ASP A 118 0.82 7.32 32.36
N ALA A 119 -0.13 6.43 32.03
CA ALA A 119 0.05 5.00 32.20
C ALA A 119 1.19 4.44 31.34
N ALA A 120 1.74 3.31 31.78
CA ALA A 120 2.80 2.63 31.05
C ALA A 120 2.33 2.19 29.64
N PRO A 121 3.17 2.25 28.60
CA PRO A 121 2.77 1.93 27.22
C PRO A 121 2.14 0.54 27.03
N GLN A 122 2.48 -0.42 27.89
CA GLN A 122 1.93 -1.78 27.87
C GLN A 122 0.43 -1.83 28.19
N MET A 123 -0.14 -0.75 28.74
CA MET A 123 -1.56 -0.61 29.05
C MET A 123 -2.41 -0.18 27.84
N GLY A 124 -1.79 -0.04 26.66
CA GLY A 124 -2.48 0.26 25.41
C GLY A 124 -2.99 1.70 25.34
N TYR A 125 -4.07 1.91 24.58
CA TYR A 125 -4.64 3.23 24.35
C TYR A 125 -5.36 3.77 25.59
N GLN A 126 -4.99 4.98 26.02
CA GLN A 126 -5.47 5.57 27.29
C GLN A 126 -6.07 6.97 27.12
N LEU A 127 -6.20 7.46 25.88
CA LEU A 127 -6.84 8.76 25.64
C LEU A 127 -8.35 8.59 25.57
N GLN A 128 -9.08 9.65 25.91
CA GLN A 128 -10.53 9.74 25.73
C GLN A 128 -10.96 10.05 24.29
N LEU A 129 -10.00 10.23 23.39
CA LEU A 129 -10.24 10.66 22.03
C LEU A 129 -10.50 9.45 21.13
N VAL A 130 -11.31 9.63 20.11
CA VAL A 130 -11.46 8.64 19.03
C VAL A 130 -10.59 9.05 17.83
N PRO A 131 -10.28 8.15 16.88
CA PRO A 131 -9.44 8.49 15.74
C PRO A 131 -9.90 9.74 14.96
N GLN A 132 -11.21 9.92 14.74
CA GLN A 132 -11.72 11.13 14.08
C GLN A 132 -11.29 12.41 14.81
N GLN A 133 -11.41 12.44 16.14
CA GLN A 133 -11.05 13.59 16.95
C GLN A 133 -9.54 13.85 16.92
N ILE A 134 -8.73 12.79 17.00
CA ILE A 134 -7.26 12.92 16.91
C ILE A 134 -6.85 13.59 15.61
N TYR A 135 -7.44 13.18 14.47
CA TYR A 135 -7.13 13.82 13.19
C TYR A 135 -7.53 15.29 13.16
N ARG A 136 -8.76 15.63 13.57
CA ARG A 136 -9.24 17.03 13.57
C ARG A 136 -8.35 17.93 14.43
N LEU A 137 -8.09 17.50 15.66
CA LEU A 137 -7.30 18.27 16.62
C LEU A 137 -5.83 18.36 16.21
N GLY A 138 -5.25 17.25 15.77
CA GLY A 138 -3.85 17.20 15.34
C GLY A 138 -3.57 18.05 14.10
N ILE A 139 -4.45 18.01 13.11
CA ILE A 139 -4.33 18.85 11.90
C ILE A 139 -4.46 20.33 12.29
N ALA A 140 -5.51 20.69 13.04
CA ALA A 140 -5.74 22.07 13.45
C ALA A 140 -4.58 22.64 14.30
N ALA A 141 -4.05 21.85 15.23
CA ALA A 141 -2.92 22.26 16.07
C ALA A 141 -1.64 22.43 15.24
N THR A 142 -1.37 21.52 14.31
CA THR A 142 -0.20 21.61 13.41
C THR A 142 -0.29 22.85 12.53
N ASP A 143 -1.46 23.10 11.91
CA ASP A 143 -1.65 24.27 11.05
C ASP A 143 -1.60 25.58 11.85
N THR A 144 -2.14 25.61 13.07
CA THR A 144 -2.03 26.76 13.96
C THR A 144 -0.56 27.07 14.26
N TRP A 145 0.24 26.05 14.57
CA TRP A 145 1.66 26.22 14.80
C TRP A 145 2.40 26.71 13.54
N CYS A 146 2.11 26.12 12.37
CA CYS A 146 2.73 26.51 11.10
C CYS A 146 2.42 27.98 10.74
N LYS A 147 1.16 28.40 10.93
CA LYS A 147 0.70 29.77 10.70
C LYS A 147 1.37 30.75 11.65
N ALA A 148 1.53 30.39 12.93
CA ALA A 148 2.26 31.23 13.89
C ALA A 148 3.73 31.43 13.49
N GLN A 149 4.37 30.41 12.89
CA GLN A 149 5.78 30.46 12.52
C GLN A 149 6.05 31.14 11.16
N SER A 150 5.14 30.99 10.18
CA SER A 150 5.41 31.34 8.78
C SER A 150 4.22 31.96 8.02
N GLY A 151 3.04 32.04 8.65
CA GLY A 151 1.80 32.48 8.01
C GLY A 151 1.14 31.48 7.06
N LYS A 152 1.74 30.31 6.86
CA LYS A 152 1.28 29.24 5.95
C LYS A 152 0.79 28.01 6.71
N THR A 153 -0.12 27.23 6.14
CA THR A 153 -0.49 25.89 6.65
C THR A 153 0.67 24.91 6.48
N PHE A 154 0.54 23.71 7.03
CA PHE A 154 1.53 22.64 6.84
C PHE A 154 1.64 22.22 5.36
N ALA A 155 0.50 22.09 4.67
CA ALA A 155 0.45 21.66 3.27
C ALA A 155 1.11 22.68 2.32
N GLU A 156 1.15 23.97 2.70
CA GLU A 156 1.76 25.05 1.93
C GLU A 156 3.29 25.19 2.15
N GLN A 157 3.86 24.43 3.08
CA GLN A 157 5.31 24.39 3.29
C GLN A 157 6.03 23.60 2.19
N ASP A 158 7.32 23.88 1.99
CA ASP A 158 8.17 23.01 1.16
C ASP A 158 8.41 21.65 1.82
N SER A 159 8.78 20.63 1.04
CA SER A 159 8.94 19.25 1.52
C SER A 159 9.91 19.12 2.70
N ALA A 160 11.06 19.82 2.67
CA ALA A 160 12.04 19.73 3.75
C ALA A 160 11.53 20.37 5.05
N THR A 161 10.71 21.42 4.93
CA THR A 161 10.01 22.00 6.08
C THR A 161 8.91 21.08 6.60
N GLN A 162 8.13 20.43 5.73
CA GLN A 162 7.13 19.43 6.14
C GLN A 162 7.77 18.29 6.94
N GLU A 163 8.87 17.71 6.44
CA GLU A 163 9.60 16.62 7.10
C GLU A 163 10.13 17.04 8.48
N ARG A 164 10.70 18.25 8.58
CA ARG A 164 11.17 18.79 9.85
C ARG A 164 10.04 18.96 10.86
N ILE A 165 8.88 19.43 10.41
CA ILE A 165 7.71 19.59 11.27
C ILE A 165 7.21 18.23 11.74
N LEU A 166 7.01 17.27 10.83
CA LEU A 166 6.61 15.91 11.17
C LEU A 166 7.58 15.27 12.18
N SER A 167 8.89 15.44 12.00
CA SER A 167 9.92 14.97 12.93
C SER A 167 9.76 15.59 14.32
N LYS A 168 9.39 16.86 14.42
CA LYS A 168 9.11 17.53 15.71
C LYS A 168 7.84 17.01 16.38
N ILE A 169 6.80 16.70 15.61
CA ILE A 169 5.57 16.08 16.12
C ILE A 169 5.90 14.67 16.65
N GLU A 170 6.66 13.88 15.88
CA GLU A 170 7.12 12.53 16.26
C GLU A 170 7.95 12.54 17.55
N ALA A 171 8.88 13.49 17.67
CA ALA A 171 9.71 13.66 18.85
C ALA A 171 8.96 14.23 20.08
N GLY A 172 7.71 14.65 19.92
CA GLY A 172 6.93 15.30 20.97
C GLY A 172 7.45 16.69 21.36
N GLU A 173 8.22 17.35 20.49
CA GLU A 173 8.73 18.70 20.71
C GLU A 173 7.66 19.78 20.52
N LEU A 174 6.60 19.44 19.77
CA LEU A 174 5.43 20.31 19.59
C LEU A 174 4.41 20.04 20.69
N VAL A 175 4.00 21.10 21.36
CA VAL A 175 2.96 21.06 22.39
C VAL A 175 1.62 21.37 21.75
N PHE A 176 0.72 20.40 21.74
CA PHE A 176 -0.68 20.62 21.38
C PHE A 176 -1.53 20.63 22.66
N GLU A 177 -2.48 21.56 22.73
CA GLU A 177 -3.26 21.79 23.97
C GLU A 177 -4.23 20.63 24.28
N GLU A 178 -4.82 20.04 23.25
CA GLU A 178 -5.94 19.10 23.42
C GLU A 178 -5.55 17.62 23.29
N LEU A 179 -4.35 17.30 22.77
CA LEU A 179 -3.87 15.93 22.59
C LEU A 179 -2.34 15.84 22.59
N PRO A 180 -1.74 14.71 22.95
CA PRO A 180 -0.32 14.50 22.72
C PRO A 180 0.01 14.51 21.23
N ALA A 181 0.97 15.35 20.81
CA ALA A 181 1.41 15.43 19.41
C ALA A 181 1.88 14.06 18.87
N THR A 182 2.57 13.28 19.70
CA THR A 182 3.05 11.94 19.36
C THR A 182 1.92 10.94 19.11
N ALA A 183 0.76 11.09 19.76
CA ALA A 183 -0.41 10.23 19.53
C ALA A 183 -1.02 10.50 18.16
N PHE A 184 -1.10 11.77 17.75
CA PHE A 184 -1.52 12.16 16.40
C PHE A 184 -0.58 11.61 15.33
N PHE A 185 0.73 11.82 15.50
CA PHE A 185 1.72 11.30 14.55
C PHE A 185 1.67 9.77 14.45
N SER A 186 1.61 9.08 15.59
CA SER A 186 1.58 7.61 15.63
C SER A 186 0.36 7.05 14.91
N LEU A 187 -0.84 7.65 15.11
CA LEU A 187 -2.05 7.24 14.42
C LEU A 187 -1.92 7.46 12.90
N MET A 188 -1.42 8.62 12.48
CA MET A 188 -1.23 8.93 11.07
C MET A 188 -0.21 7.99 10.40
N LEU A 189 0.91 7.71 11.05
CA LEU A 189 1.90 6.76 10.58
C LEU A 189 1.32 5.34 10.48
N GLN A 190 0.58 4.91 11.49
CA GLN A 190 -0.10 3.62 11.47
C GLN A 190 -1.07 3.51 10.29
N ASN A 191 -2.00 4.47 10.13
CA ASN A 191 -2.98 4.37 9.05
C ASN A 191 -2.37 4.59 7.67
N THR A 192 -1.25 5.31 7.55
CA THR A 192 -0.48 5.38 6.29
C THR A 192 0.08 4.02 5.92
N ARG A 193 0.69 3.31 6.86
CA ARG A 193 1.20 1.94 6.64
C ARG A 193 0.08 0.96 6.30
N GLU A 194 -1.02 1.03 7.04
CA GLU A 194 -2.22 0.23 6.75
C GLU A 194 -2.75 0.53 5.35
N GLY A 195 -2.86 1.81 4.97
CA GLY A 195 -3.29 2.22 3.63
C GLY A 195 -2.33 1.81 2.53
N PHE A 196 -1.02 1.78 2.79
CA PHE A 196 -0.02 1.36 1.82
C PHE A 196 0.01 -0.16 1.59
N PHE A 197 -0.33 -0.95 2.62
CA PHE A 197 -0.25 -2.42 2.58
C PHE A 197 -1.60 -3.15 2.68
N CYS A 198 -2.73 -2.46 2.67
CA CYS A 198 -4.05 -3.09 2.71
C CYS A 198 -4.40 -3.79 1.39
N ASP A 199 -5.51 -4.54 1.37
CA ASP A 199 -6.11 -4.95 0.10
C ASP A 199 -6.77 -3.74 -0.61
N PRO A 200 -6.64 -3.63 -1.95
CA PRO A 200 -7.25 -2.55 -2.73
C PRO A 200 -8.73 -2.29 -2.48
N VAL A 201 -9.50 -3.29 -2.03
CA VAL A 201 -10.92 -3.13 -1.68
C VAL A 201 -11.17 -2.02 -0.65
N HIS A 202 -10.17 -1.72 0.19
CA HIS A 202 -10.23 -0.71 1.23
C HIS A 202 -9.88 0.71 0.76
N GLY A 203 -9.47 0.89 -0.51
CA GLY A 203 -9.16 2.20 -1.11
C GLY A 203 -7.68 2.60 -1.03
N GLY A 204 -6.86 1.82 -0.34
CA GLY A 204 -5.40 1.94 -0.35
C GLY A 204 -4.74 0.87 -1.24
N ASN A 205 -3.42 0.77 -1.16
CA ASN A 205 -2.56 -0.13 -1.94
C ASN A 205 -3.01 -0.32 -3.40
N LYS A 206 -3.38 0.77 -4.08
CA LYS A 206 -3.86 0.72 -5.48
C LYS A 206 -2.82 0.08 -6.37
N GLY A 207 -3.26 -0.81 -7.27
CA GLY A 207 -2.36 -1.61 -8.10
C GLY A 207 -1.48 -2.58 -7.31
N MET A 208 -1.73 -2.77 -6.00
CA MET A 208 -0.93 -3.61 -5.11
C MET A 208 0.55 -3.20 -5.09
N VAL A 209 0.84 -1.90 -5.20
CA VAL A 209 2.20 -1.37 -5.27
C VAL A 209 3.02 -1.75 -4.04
N GLY A 210 2.44 -1.63 -2.83
CA GLY A 210 3.13 -1.97 -1.58
C GLY A 210 3.40 -3.47 -1.48
N TRP A 211 2.45 -4.31 -1.91
CA TRP A 211 2.66 -5.77 -1.94
C TRP A 211 3.73 -6.17 -2.94
N THR A 212 3.72 -5.58 -4.13
CA THR A 212 4.72 -5.84 -5.18
C THR A 212 6.11 -5.45 -4.69
N GLN A 213 6.24 -4.31 -4.02
CA GLN A 213 7.52 -3.83 -3.49
C GLN A 213 8.15 -4.78 -2.47
N ILE A 214 7.35 -5.41 -1.60
CA ILE A 214 7.83 -6.35 -0.58
C ILE A 214 7.78 -7.83 -1.04
N GLY A 215 7.37 -8.09 -2.28
CA GLY A 215 7.20 -9.45 -2.81
C GLY A 215 6.07 -10.25 -2.17
N PHE A 216 5.06 -9.58 -1.58
CA PHE A 216 3.91 -10.25 -1.00
C PHE A 216 2.96 -10.75 -2.11
N PRO A 217 2.59 -12.04 -2.12
CA PRO A 217 1.79 -12.65 -3.19
C PRO A 217 0.31 -12.23 -3.21
N GLY A 218 -0.15 -11.49 -2.20
CA GLY A 218 -1.55 -11.11 -2.03
C GLY A 218 -2.43 -12.23 -1.49
N ALA A 219 -3.74 -12.10 -1.67
CA ALA A 219 -4.78 -13.02 -1.18
C ALA A 219 -4.89 -14.32 -2.01
N ARG A 220 -3.77 -15.00 -2.23
CA ARG A 220 -3.74 -16.30 -2.94
C ARG A 220 -4.14 -17.43 -2.00
N ALA A 221 -5.11 -18.25 -2.43
CA ALA A 221 -5.57 -19.41 -1.67
C ALA A 221 -4.53 -20.53 -1.58
N ASP A 222 -3.68 -20.67 -2.60
CA ASP A 222 -2.66 -21.72 -2.69
C ASP A 222 -1.26 -21.11 -2.79
N PHE A 223 -0.63 -20.90 -1.62
CA PHE A 223 0.71 -20.35 -1.45
C PHE A 223 1.58 -21.20 -0.50
N MET A 224 0.99 -22.16 0.21
CA MET A 224 1.65 -22.88 1.30
C MET A 224 2.88 -23.66 0.83
N ASP A 225 2.85 -24.23 -0.38
CA ASP A 225 3.97 -24.96 -0.98
C ASP A 225 5.20 -24.08 -1.26
N TRP A 226 5.07 -22.75 -1.19
CA TRP A 226 6.14 -21.80 -1.51
C TRP A 226 6.77 -21.13 -0.28
N VAL A 227 6.07 -21.10 0.86
CA VAL A 227 6.49 -20.37 2.08
C VAL A 227 7.87 -20.81 2.57
N GLU A 228 8.19 -22.10 2.49
CA GLU A 228 9.42 -22.66 3.03
C GLU A 228 10.63 -22.54 2.08
N ARG A 229 10.43 -22.07 0.86
CA ARG A 229 11.47 -22.11 -0.18
C ARG A 229 12.51 -21.01 -0.07
N ASN A 230 12.26 -19.96 0.72
CA ASN A 230 13.07 -18.74 0.77
C ASN A 230 13.39 -18.19 -0.65
N GLU A 231 12.43 -18.36 -1.57
CA GLU A 231 12.50 -17.96 -2.97
C GLU A 231 11.41 -16.93 -3.24
N GLN A 232 11.69 -15.96 -4.13
CA GLN A 232 10.69 -15.01 -4.56
C GLN A 232 9.49 -15.73 -5.20
N TYR A 233 8.29 -15.33 -4.83
CA TYR A 233 7.09 -15.88 -5.43
C TYR A 233 6.98 -15.45 -6.90
N PRO A 234 6.78 -16.38 -7.86
CA PRO A 234 7.00 -16.10 -9.27
C PRO A 234 5.82 -15.39 -9.97
N PHE A 235 4.67 -15.28 -9.30
CA PHE A 235 3.47 -14.69 -9.88
C PHE A 235 3.14 -13.33 -9.25
N PRO A 236 2.49 -12.42 -10.00
CA PRO A 236 2.07 -11.12 -9.48
C PRO A 236 1.17 -11.23 -8.25
N ALA A 237 1.12 -10.18 -7.45
CA ALA A 237 0.20 -10.10 -6.32
C ALA A 237 -1.27 -10.19 -6.78
N VAL A 238 -2.13 -10.77 -5.93
CA VAL A 238 -3.56 -10.92 -6.21
C VAL A 238 -4.40 -10.29 -5.11
N SER A 239 -5.36 -9.44 -5.46
CA SER A 239 -6.30 -8.85 -4.49
C SER A 239 -7.39 -9.84 -4.09
N ILE A 240 -8.14 -9.53 -3.02
CA ILE A 240 -9.33 -10.26 -2.58
C ILE A 240 -10.37 -10.33 -3.71
N ARG A 241 -10.42 -9.32 -4.59
CA ARG A 241 -11.29 -9.31 -5.77
C ARG A 241 -10.77 -10.14 -6.95
N GLY A 242 -9.56 -10.69 -6.84
CA GLY A 242 -8.92 -11.46 -7.90
C GLY A 242 -8.20 -10.62 -8.96
N GLU A 243 -8.04 -9.32 -8.74
CA GLU A 243 -7.24 -8.44 -9.60
C GLU A 243 -5.75 -8.80 -9.46
N ARG A 244 -4.96 -8.53 -10.49
CA ARG A 244 -3.52 -8.84 -10.54
C ARG A 244 -2.73 -7.55 -10.78
N ALA A 245 -1.60 -7.45 -10.09
CA ALA A 245 -0.64 -6.35 -10.28
C ALA A 245 0.01 -6.43 -11.67
#